data_AF-A0A9N9EDC0-F1
#
_entry.id   AF-A0A9N9EDC0-F1
#
_cell.length_a   1.000
_cell.length_b   1.000
_cell.length_c   1.000
_cell.angle_alpha   90.00
_cell.angle_beta   90.00
_cell.angle_gamma   90.00
#
_symmetry.space_group_name_H-M   'P 1'
#
loop_
_entity.id
_entity.type
_entity.pdbx_description
1 polymer ?
#
loop_
_entity_poly.entity_id
_entity_poly.type
_entity_poly.pdbx_seq_one_letter_code
_entity_poly.pdbx_strand_id
1 'polypeptide(L)'
;MNSHQDIKETQELNDLEELYTVFYAIKDPGPYAKDKNITEAVIKWLNRKGMTQPQLYRLLSKQADDATYACILGLLYHYGIGVQVDHSMAFVCYGYAAESSNDAFAQNQAYNNGNLSSTQRLVHCHRNGDGTPRDPHKALYLAKKDPNIFRSILSAW
;
A
#
# COMPACT_ATOMS: atom_id res chain seq x y z
N MET A 1 30.81 -13.49 11.08
CA MET A 1 29.45 -12.95 10.87
C MET A 1 29.27 -11.80 11.83
N ASN A 2 28.94 -10.62 11.32
CA ASN A 2 29.11 -9.35 12.03
C ASN A 2 27.81 -9.05 12.81
N SER A 3 27.77 -9.45 14.08
CA SER A 3 26.58 -9.39 14.94
C SER A 3 25.87 -8.04 14.97
N HIS A 4 26.58 -6.94 14.76
CA HIS A 4 26.02 -5.60 14.69
C HIS A 4 25.16 -5.34 13.44
N GLN A 5 25.47 -6.01 12.32
CA GLN A 5 24.72 -5.86 11.08
C GLN A 5 23.40 -6.63 11.15
N ASP A 6 23.43 -7.84 11.68
CA ASP A 6 22.24 -8.68 11.88
C ASP A 6 21.23 -8.03 12.85
N ILE A 7 21.71 -7.39 13.92
CA ILE A 7 20.86 -6.63 14.86
C ILE A 7 20.20 -5.43 14.18
N LYS A 8 20.94 -4.71 13.33
CA LYS A 8 20.41 -3.55 12.63
C LYS A 8 19.33 -3.94 11.62
N GLU A 9 19.57 -5.00 10.85
CA GLU A 9 18.59 -5.53 9.87
C GLU A 9 17.32 -6.04 10.58
N THR A 10 17.47 -6.69 11.73
CA THR A 10 16.34 -7.11 12.58
C THR A 10 15.50 -5.92 13.07
N GLN A 11 16.16 -4.85 13.50
CA GLN A 11 15.46 -3.64 13.95
C GLN A 11 14.72 -2.93 12.80
N GLU A 12 15.34 -2.84 11.62
CA GLU A 12 14.72 -2.24 10.43
C GLU A 12 13.45 -3.00 10.03
N LEU A 13 13.45 -4.34 10.12
CA LEU A 13 12.26 -5.16 9.87
C LEU A 13 11.15 -4.94 10.91
N ASN A 14 11.50 -4.92 12.20
CA ASN A 14 10.53 -4.65 13.27
C ASN A 14 9.86 -3.26 13.10
N ASP A 15 10.62 -2.25 12.66
CA ASP A 15 10.06 -0.93 12.38
C ASP A 15 9.06 -0.97 11.21
N LEU A 16 9.35 -1.75 10.16
CA LEU A 16 8.45 -1.92 9.02
C LEU A 16 7.18 -2.71 9.38
N GLU A 17 7.27 -3.71 10.25
CA GLU A 17 6.10 -4.41 10.80
C GLU A 17 5.21 -3.46 11.62
N GLU A 18 5.81 -2.59 12.44
CA GLU A 18 5.05 -1.57 13.16
C GLU A 18 4.37 -0.60 12.18
N LEU A 19 5.07 -0.17 11.14
CA LEU A 19 4.49 0.69 10.10
C LEU A 19 3.30 0.00 9.42
N TYR A 20 3.39 -1.29 9.11
CA TYR A 20 2.26 -2.07 8.57
C TYR A 20 1.04 -1.98 9.50
N THR A 21 1.23 -2.08 10.82
CA THR A 21 0.12 -1.93 11.77
C THR A 21 -0.52 -0.53 11.73
N VAL A 22 0.27 0.52 11.43
CA VAL A 22 -0.27 1.89 11.26
C VAL A 22 -1.22 1.95 10.08
N PHE A 23 -0.84 1.38 8.94
CA PHE A 23 -1.71 1.30 7.76
C PHE A 23 -2.93 0.41 8.00
N TYR A 24 -2.77 -0.71 8.70
CA TYR A 24 -3.86 -1.61 9.08
C TYR A 24 -4.90 -0.93 9.99
N ALA A 25 -4.44 -0.12 10.95
CA ALA A 25 -5.31 0.57 11.91
C ALA A 25 -6.16 1.68 11.27
N ILE A 26 -5.77 2.16 10.08
CA ILE A 26 -6.58 3.08 9.30
C ILE A 26 -7.71 2.25 8.68
N LYS A 27 -8.87 2.23 9.35
CA LYS A 27 -10.11 1.68 8.77
C LYS A 27 -10.32 2.33 7.41
N ASP A 28 -10.36 1.51 6.35
CA ASP A 28 -10.57 1.91 4.96
C ASP A 28 -11.72 2.90 4.94
N PRO A 29 -11.43 4.16 4.67
CA PRO A 29 -12.46 5.17 4.71
C PRO A 29 -13.28 5.13 3.40
N GLY A 30 -13.11 4.06 2.61
CA GLY A 30 -13.66 3.83 1.30
C GLY A 30 -12.75 4.42 0.21
N PRO A 31 -12.99 4.09 -1.06
CA PRO A 31 -12.23 4.60 -2.21
C PRO A 31 -12.31 6.12 -2.43
N TYR A 32 -12.95 6.86 -1.50
CA TYR A 32 -13.45 8.22 -1.64
C TYR A 32 -13.20 9.13 -0.45
N ALA A 33 -12.75 8.60 0.69
CA ALA A 33 -12.49 9.46 1.82
C ALA A 33 -11.12 10.09 1.69
N LYS A 34 -11.12 11.41 1.64
CA LYS A 34 -9.94 12.27 1.52
C LYS A 34 -8.82 11.77 2.44
N ASP A 35 -7.70 11.38 1.82
CA ASP A 35 -6.49 10.77 2.40
C ASP A 35 -5.67 11.69 3.32
N LYS A 36 -6.33 12.44 4.20
CA LYS A 36 -5.65 13.21 5.25
C LYS A 36 -5.15 12.27 6.37
N ASN A 37 -5.83 11.14 6.59
CA ASN A 37 -5.50 10.19 7.65
C ASN A 37 -4.21 9.40 7.41
N ILE A 38 -3.90 9.03 6.17
CA ILE A 38 -2.71 8.20 5.85
C ILE A 38 -1.43 9.01 6.05
N THR A 39 -1.32 10.15 5.38
CA THR A 39 -0.13 11.00 5.45
C THR A 39 0.14 11.46 6.88
N GLU A 40 -0.88 11.84 7.64
CA GLU A 40 -0.73 12.22 9.05
C GLU A 40 -0.29 11.04 9.94
N ALA A 41 -0.84 9.84 9.72
CA ALA A 41 -0.47 8.66 10.48
C ALA A 41 1.00 8.26 10.24
N VAL A 42 1.45 8.31 8.97
CA VAL A 42 2.84 8.04 8.61
C VAL A 42 3.77 9.10 9.19
N ILE A 43 3.42 10.40 9.09
CA ILE A 43 4.22 11.48 9.69
C ILE A 43 4.30 11.32 11.22
N LYS A 44 3.19 10.98 11.88
CA LYS A 44 3.17 10.74 13.33
C LYS A 44 4.05 9.55 13.70
N TRP A 45 4.01 8.47 12.92
CA TRP A 45 4.88 7.31 13.12
C TRP A 45 6.36 7.67 12.94
N LEU A 46 6.71 8.39 11.87
CA LEU A 46 8.05 8.89 11.60
C LEU A 46 8.60 9.75 12.75
N ASN A 47 7.79 10.68 13.25
CA ASN A 47 8.15 11.53 14.38
C ASN A 47 8.43 10.74 15.66
N ARG A 48 7.63 9.70 15.95
CA ARG A 48 7.87 8.82 17.12
C ARG A 48 9.16 8.01 16.99
N LYS A 49 9.50 7.60 15.75
CA LYS A 49 10.73 6.84 15.45
C LYS A 49 11.98 7.73 15.32
N GLY A 50 11.82 9.05 15.24
CA GLY A 50 12.91 9.96 14.88
C GLY A 50 13.44 9.72 13.47
N MET A 51 12.56 9.24 12.57
CA MET A 51 12.91 8.88 11.19
C MET A 51 12.41 9.93 10.21
N THR A 52 13.15 10.13 9.12
CA THR A 52 12.76 11.01 8.02
C THR A 52 12.03 10.25 6.91
N GLN A 53 11.22 10.94 6.11
CA GLN A 53 10.53 10.31 4.98
C GLN A 53 11.49 9.65 3.97
N PRO A 54 12.67 10.23 3.61
CA PRO A 54 13.64 9.56 2.75
C PRO A 54 14.26 8.30 3.37
N GLN A 55 14.45 8.27 4.70
CA GLN A 55 14.91 7.06 5.39
C GLN A 55 13.86 5.95 5.30
N LEU A 56 12.58 6.29 5.49
CA LEU A 56 11.49 5.33 5.29
C LEU A 56 11.45 4.79 3.86
N TYR A 57 11.54 5.66 2.86
CA TYR A 57 11.62 5.24 1.45
C TYR A 57 12.76 4.23 1.25
N ARG A 58 13.95 4.51 1.80
CA ARG A 58 15.10 3.61 1.68
C ARG A 58 14.85 2.26 2.36
N LEU A 59 14.20 2.23 3.52
CA LEU A 59 13.86 0.99 4.22
C LEU A 59 12.87 0.14 3.42
N LEU A 60 11.78 0.74 2.94
CA LEU A 60 10.80 0.05 2.11
C LEU A 60 11.41 -0.45 0.80
N SER A 61 12.27 0.35 0.17
CA SER A 61 12.94 -0.02 -1.08
C SER A 61 13.82 -1.26 -0.95
N LYS A 62 14.41 -1.52 0.24
CA LYS A 62 15.18 -2.75 0.49
C LYS A 62 14.31 -4.00 0.55
N GLN A 63 13.02 -3.84 0.87
CA GLN A 63 12.07 -4.93 1.07
C GLN A 63 11.01 -4.95 -0.05
N ALA A 64 11.29 -4.31 -1.20
CA ALA A 64 10.32 -4.14 -2.28
C ALA A 64 9.90 -5.46 -2.96
N ASP A 65 10.64 -6.55 -2.72
CA ASP A 65 10.27 -7.90 -3.18
C ASP A 65 9.13 -8.52 -2.34
N ASP A 66 8.82 -7.94 -1.17
CA ASP A 66 7.64 -8.33 -0.40
C ASP A 66 6.41 -7.54 -0.89
N ALA A 67 5.32 -8.26 -1.18
CA ALA A 67 4.08 -7.67 -1.68
C ALA A 67 3.51 -6.58 -0.75
N THR A 68 3.66 -6.76 0.56
CA THR A 68 3.19 -5.81 1.58
C THR A 68 3.95 -4.49 1.48
N TYR A 69 5.29 -4.56 1.46
CA TYR A 69 6.13 -3.38 1.42
C TYR A 69 6.13 -2.71 0.05
N ALA A 70 5.97 -3.48 -1.04
CA ALA A 70 5.67 -2.94 -2.36
C ALA A 70 4.37 -2.14 -2.37
N CYS A 71 3.30 -2.64 -1.74
CA CYS A 71 2.03 -1.90 -1.63
C CYS A 71 2.20 -0.59 -0.86
N ILE A 72 2.93 -0.61 0.26
CA ILE A 72 3.23 0.60 1.04
C ILE A 72 4.08 1.58 0.23
N LEU A 73 5.07 1.10 -0.53
CA LEU A 73 5.87 1.94 -1.43
C LEU A 73 5.00 2.62 -2.49
N GLY A 74 3.99 1.91 -3.01
CA GLY A 74 2.99 2.49 -3.91
C GLY A 74 2.22 3.65 -3.27
N LEU A 75 1.88 3.54 -1.97
CA LEU A 75 1.22 4.62 -1.23
C LEU A 75 2.15 5.83 -1.04
N LEU A 76 3.46 5.62 -0.84
CA LEU A 76 4.43 6.72 -0.76
C LEU A 76 4.45 7.52 -2.07
N TYR A 77 4.49 6.84 -3.21
CA TYR A 77 4.42 7.49 -4.53
C TYR A 77 3.06 8.14 -4.79
N HIS A 78 1.97 7.52 -4.36
CA HIS A 78 0.63 8.05 -4.58
C HIS A 78 0.37 9.35 -3.79
N TYR A 79 0.86 9.44 -2.55
CA TYR A 79 0.67 10.61 -1.68
C TYR A 79 1.88 11.56 -1.58
N GLY A 80 3.01 11.21 -2.20
CA GLY A 80 4.23 12.03 -2.17
C GLY A 80 4.91 12.06 -0.79
N ILE A 81 4.93 10.93 -0.08
CA ILE A 81 5.58 10.83 1.23
C ILE A 81 7.07 10.51 1.03
N GLY A 82 7.93 11.52 1.18
CA GLY A 82 9.38 11.35 1.02
C GLY A 82 9.88 11.18 -0.40
N VAL A 83 8.96 11.15 -1.37
CA VAL A 83 9.19 11.10 -2.81
C VAL A 83 8.25 12.06 -3.51
N GLN A 84 8.53 12.42 -4.76
CA GLN A 84 7.56 13.16 -5.58
C GLN A 84 6.35 12.28 -5.86
N VAL A 85 5.18 12.90 -6.00
CA VAL A 85 3.96 12.20 -6.41
C VAL A 85 4.20 11.61 -7.81
N ASP A 86 4.05 10.29 -7.91
CA ASP A 86 4.19 9.54 -9.15
C ASP A 86 3.15 8.42 -9.21
N HIS A 87 2.01 8.72 -9.82
CA HIS A 87 0.93 7.74 -9.93
C HIS A 87 1.28 6.55 -10.81
N SER A 88 2.22 6.69 -11.75
CA SER A 88 2.67 5.58 -12.60
C SER A 88 3.51 4.59 -11.80
N MET A 89 4.44 5.06 -10.98
CA MET A 89 5.18 4.21 -10.05
C MET A 89 4.27 3.60 -8.99
N ALA A 90 3.30 4.35 -8.47
CA ALA A 90 2.29 3.82 -7.56
C ALA A 90 1.51 2.65 -8.21
N PHE A 91 1.06 2.82 -9.46
CA PHE A 91 0.37 1.79 -10.21
C PHE A 91 1.21 0.53 -10.39
N VAL A 92 2.50 0.66 -10.73
CA VAL A 92 3.42 -0.48 -10.86
C VAL A 92 3.56 -1.24 -9.54
N CYS A 93 3.77 -0.52 -8.43
CA CYS A 93 3.87 -1.11 -7.10
C CYS A 93 2.60 -1.87 -6.70
N TYR A 94 1.42 -1.29 -6.95
CA TYR A 94 0.14 -1.95 -6.68
C TYR A 94 -0.06 -3.18 -7.58
N GLY A 95 0.36 -3.11 -8.83
CA GLY A 95 0.35 -4.22 -9.79
C GLY A 95 1.11 -5.42 -9.26
N TYR A 96 2.38 -5.18 -8.92
CA TYR A 96 3.26 -6.19 -8.33
C TYR A 96 2.65 -6.79 -7.07
N ALA A 97 2.22 -5.96 -6.12
CA ALA A 97 1.65 -6.43 -4.86
C ALA A 97 0.37 -7.26 -5.07
N ALA A 98 -0.47 -6.90 -6.04
CA ALA A 98 -1.69 -7.65 -6.36
C ALA A 98 -1.38 -9.00 -7.01
N GLU A 99 -0.42 -9.04 -7.93
CA GLU A 99 0.02 -10.28 -8.59
C GLU A 99 0.64 -11.25 -7.59
N SER A 100 1.54 -10.76 -6.72
CA SER A 100 2.18 -11.56 -5.68
C SER A 100 1.19 -12.05 -4.60
N SER A 101 0.06 -11.35 -4.41
CA SER A 101 -1.01 -11.76 -3.48
C SER A 101 -2.03 -12.75 -4.06
N ASN A 102 -2.01 -12.99 -5.38
CA ASN A 102 -2.88 -13.97 -6.04
C ASN A 102 -2.41 -15.41 -5.88
N ASP A 103 -1.32 -15.64 -5.14
CA ASP A 103 -1.00 -16.95 -4.61
C ASP A 103 -2.08 -17.34 -3.58
N ALA A 104 -2.73 -18.50 -3.77
CA ALA A 104 -4.00 -18.86 -3.10
C ALA A 104 -3.94 -18.82 -1.55
N PHE A 105 -2.74 -18.88 -0.98
CA PHE A 105 -2.49 -18.76 0.46
C PHE A 105 -2.59 -17.32 0.98
N ALA A 106 -2.16 -16.32 0.20
CA ALA A 106 -2.18 -14.91 0.57
C ALA A 106 -3.59 -14.31 0.52
N GLN A 107 -4.45 -14.80 -0.39
CA GLN A 107 -5.85 -14.36 -0.47
C GLN A 107 -6.63 -14.62 0.83
N ASN A 108 -6.41 -15.75 1.51
CA ASN A 108 -7.12 -16.04 2.77
C ASN A 108 -6.69 -15.16 3.96
N GLN A 109 -5.46 -14.63 3.96
CA GLN A 109 -5.04 -13.64 4.96
C GLN A 109 -5.46 -12.21 4.55
N ALA A 110 -5.36 -11.85 3.28
CA ALA A 110 -5.80 -10.54 2.77
C ALA A 110 -7.32 -10.34 2.92
N TYR A 111 -8.13 -11.40 2.77
CA TYR A 111 -9.59 -11.36 2.95
C TYR A 111 -10.03 -11.11 4.41
N ASN A 112 -9.20 -11.49 5.40
CA ASN A 112 -9.54 -11.39 6.82
C ASN A 112 -8.88 -10.20 7.52
N ASN A 113 -7.83 -9.60 6.93
CA ASN A 113 -6.97 -8.62 7.60
C ASN A 113 -6.80 -7.28 6.85
N GLY A 114 -7.89 -6.62 6.45
CA GLY A 114 -7.97 -5.14 6.40
C GLY A 114 -7.07 -4.35 5.43
N ASN A 115 -7.71 -3.69 4.46
CA ASN A 115 -7.41 -2.32 3.95
C ASN A 115 -6.11 -1.98 3.22
N LEU A 116 -5.13 -2.88 3.13
CA LEU A 116 -3.99 -2.73 2.20
C LEU A 116 -4.20 -3.56 0.92
N SER A 117 -5.43 -3.54 0.39
CA SER A 117 -5.75 -4.24 -0.84
C SER A 117 -5.10 -3.51 -2.02
N SER A 118 -3.95 -4.02 -2.46
CA SER A 118 -3.30 -3.64 -3.72
C SER A 118 -4.30 -3.69 -4.89
N THR A 119 -5.22 -4.65 -4.88
CA THR A 119 -6.34 -4.75 -5.83
C THR A 119 -7.30 -3.55 -5.76
N GLN A 120 -7.70 -3.08 -4.58
CA GLN A 120 -8.51 -1.85 -4.44
C GLN A 120 -7.78 -0.63 -5.00
N ARG A 121 -6.46 -0.54 -4.75
CA ARG A 121 -5.63 0.55 -5.27
C ARG A 121 -5.53 0.50 -6.80
N LEU A 122 -5.38 -0.68 -7.40
CA LEU A 122 -5.42 -0.87 -8.86
C LEU A 122 -6.77 -0.52 -9.47
N VAL A 123 -7.86 -0.92 -8.82
CA VAL A 123 -9.22 -0.56 -9.23
C VAL A 123 -9.38 0.96 -9.25
N HIS A 124 -8.88 1.65 -8.22
CA HIS A 124 -8.89 3.11 -8.13
C HIS A 124 -8.08 3.73 -9.28
N CYS A 125 -6.86 3.27 -9.51
CA CYS A 125 -6.01 3.71 -10.61
C CYS A 125 -6.71 3.56 -11.97
N HIS A 126 -7.30 2.41 -12.27
CA HIS A 126 -8.02 2.22 -13.52
C HIS A 126 -9.28 3.09 -13.61
N ARG A 127 -10.00 3.31 -12.51
CA ARG A 127 -11.21 4.12 -12.53
C ARG A 127 -10.94 5.61 -12.78
N ASN A 128 -9.85 6.13 -12.22
CA ASN A 128 -9.51 7.56 -12.27
C ASN A 128 -8.51 7.90 -13.36
N GLY A 129 -7.73 6.91 -13.82
CA GLY A 129 -6.61 7.11 -14.74
C GLY A 129 -5.30 7.46 -14.02
N ASP A 130 -5.13 7.05 -12.76
CA ASP A 130 -3.92 7.36 -11.99
C ASP A 130 -2.80 6.40 -12.40
N GLY A 131 -1.82 6.90 -13.15
CA GLY A 131 -0.68 6.10 -13.62
C GLY A 131 -1.00 5.14 -14.78
N THR A 132 -2.24 5.11 -15.24
CA THR A 132 -2.75 4.25 -16.31
C THR A 132 -3.87 4.98 -17.07
N PRO A 133 -4.17 4.67 -18.34
CA PRO A 133 -5.37 5.21 -18.98
C PRO A 133 -6.62 4.88 -18.18
N ARG A 134 -7.54 5.86 -18.08
CA ARG A 134 -8.82 5.69 -17.42
C ARG A 134 -9.62 4.58 -18.11
N ASP A 135 -9.89 3.50 -17.38
CA ASP A 135 -10.63 2.31 -17.82
C ASP A 135 -11.60 1.83 -16.71
N PRO A 136 -12.81 2.39 -16.66
CA PRO A 136 -13.84 1.98 -15.70
C PRO A 136 -14.30 0.53 -15.90
N HIS A 137 -14.19 -0.02 -17.11
CA HIS A 137 -14.57 -1.41 -17.39
C HIS A 137 -13.58 -2.38 -16.74
N LYS A 138 -12.28 -2.10 -16.86
CA LYS A 138 -11.24 -2.87 -16.18
C LYS A 138 -11.31 -2.73 -14.67
N ALA A 139 -11.60 -1.53 -14.16
CA ALA A 139 -11.86 -1.33 -12.73
C ALA A 139 -13.02 -2.21 -12.24
N LEU A 140 -14.15 -2.24 -12.97
CA LEU A 140 -15.30 -3.09 -12.65
C LEU A 140 -14.98 -4.59 -12.76
N TYR A 141 -14.20 -4.99 -13.77
CA TYR A 141 -13.78 -6.39 -13.96
C TYR A 141 -12.91 -6.86 -12.80
N LEU A 142 -11.92 -6.06 -12.39
CA LEU A 142 -11.06 -6.37 -11.23
C LEU A 142 -11.86 -6.43 -9.94
N ALA A 143 -12.79 -5.49 -9.75
CA ALA A 143 -13.65 -5.45 -8.57
C ALA A 143 -14.55 -6.68 -8.43
N LYS A 144 -15.09 -7.20 -9.53
CA LYS A 144 -15.93 -8.41 -9.53
C LYS A 144 -15.22 -9.66 -9.00
N LYS A 145 -13.88 -9.67 -8.97
CA LYS A 145 -13.09 -10.76 -8.40
C LYS A 145 -13.09 -10.75 -6.87
N ASP A 146 -13.52 -9.65 -6.23
CA ASP A 146 -13.59 -9.51 -4.78
C ASP A 146 -14.93 -8.86 -4.37
N PRO A 147 -15.85 -9.59 -3.72
CA PRO A 147 -17.16 -9.08 -3.32
C PRO A 147 -17.12 -7.85 -2.40
N ASN A 148 -16.05 -7.67 -1.61
CA ASN A 148 -15.90 -6.51 -0.74
C ASN A 148 -15.54 -5.27 -1.56
N ILE A 149 -14.61 -5.42 -2.52
CA ILE A 149 -14.26 -4.35 -3.46
C ILE A 149 -15.46 -3.98 -4.33
N PHE A 150 -16.16 -4.98 -4.85
CA PHE A 150 -17.34 -4.78 -5.68
C PHE A 150 -18.43 -3.97 -4.97
N ARG A 151 -18.75 -4.30 -3.71
CA ARG A 151 -19.73 -3.54 -2.90
C ARG A 151 -19.28 -2.09 -2.68
N SER A 152 -18.00 -1.88 -2.41
CA SER A 152 -17.41 -0.56 -2.16
C SER A 152 -17.43 0.36 -3.39
N ILE A 153 -17.35 -0.22 -4.59
CA ILE A 153 -17.47 0.58 -5.83
C ILE A 153 -18.91 0.93 -6.12
N LEU A 154 -19.84 -0.03 -6.00
CA LEU A 154 -21.26 0.22 -6.33
C LEU A 154 -21.89 1.34 -5.49
N SER A 155 -21.42 1.55 -4.25
CA SER A 155 -21.94 2.60 -3.36
C SER A 155 -21.53 4.03 -3.75
N ALA A 156 -20.70 4.19 -4.78
CA ALA A 156 -20.14 5.49 -5.14
C ALA A 156 -20.16 5.76 -6.65
N TRP A 157 -21.16 5.17 -7.30
CA TRP A 157 -21.68 5.52 -8.61
C TRP A 157 -23.04 6.19 -8.44
#